data_AF-A0A2S9KFN6-F1
#
_entry.id   AF-A0A2S9KFN6-F1
#
_cell.length_a   1.000
_cell.length_b   1.000
_cell.length_c   1.000
_cell.angle_alpha   90.00
_cell.angle_beta   90.00
_cell.angle_gamma   90.00
#
_symmetry.space_group_name_H-M   'P 1'
#
loop_
_entity.id
_entity.type
_entity.pdbx_description
1 polymer ?
#
loop_
_entity_poly.entity_id
_entity_poly.type
_entity_poly.pdbx_seq_one_letter_code
_entity_poly.pdbx_strand_id
1 'polypeptide(L)'
;MMERATQKRKPAGDGNPTAGQQTNNTQAAIVPGCIAQGKADALALGRTRFTPRQTRALEMLMPGHWITRETLDRGAGASNSPDLIQQLRGKLGRDGIEMELFDATDRDGKPTRPGRYRLTQQGRERLAQINVTTDQGSAAA
;
A
#
# COMPACT_ATOMS: atom_id res chain seq x y z
N MET A 1 6.38 16.85 72.36
CA MET A 1 5.28 16.52 73.30
C MET A 1 3.98 16.85 72.59
N MET A 2 2.99 16.00 72.33
CA MET A 2 2.74 14.59 72.62
C MET A 2 1.78 14.06 71.53
N GLU A 3 1.91 12.77 71.23
CA GLU A 3 0.99 11.94 70.44
C GLU A 3 -0.45 11.99 70.94
N ARG A 4 -1.41 11.74 70.03
CA ARG A 4 -2.54 10.81 70.30
C ARG A 4 -2.93 10.03 69.05
N ALA A 5 -2.54 8.76 69.05
CA ALA A 5 -3.11 7.72 68.23
C ALA A 5 -4.55 7.38 68.66
N THR A 6 -5.41 7.02 67.71
CA THR A 6 -6.52 6.09 68.00
C THR A 6 -6.74 5.15 66.83
N GLN A 7 -6.59 3.87 67.15
CA GLN A 7 -6.62 2.71 66.29
C GLN A 7 -7.95 1.96 66.47
N LYS A 8 -8.55 1.45 65.39
CA LYS A 8 -9.59 0.40 65.37
C LYS A 8 -9.15 -0.65 64.34
N ARG A 9 -8.47 -1.74 64.74
CA ARG A 9 -8.98 -3.11 65.04
C ARG A 9 -9.96 -3.63 63.94
N LYS A 10 -9.52 -4.48 62.98
CA LYS A 10 -9.40 -5.98 62.94
C LYS A 10 -10.75 -6.73 63.10
N PRO A 11 -10.90 -8.02 62.71
CA PRO A 11 -10.46 -8.78 61.52
C PRO A 11 -11.56 -9.79 61.01
N ALA A 12 -11.37 -10.45 59.87
CA ALA A 12 -11.87 -11.80 59.48
C ALA A 12 -11.53 -11.98 57.98
N GLY A 13 -10.81 -12.98 57.50
CA GLY A 13 -10.86 -14.39 57.87
C GLY A 13 -11.87 -15.07 56.95
N ASP A 14 -11.39 -15.76 55.92
CA ASP A 14 -11.76 -17.15 55.60
C ASP A 14 -11.69 -17.49 54.10
N GLY A 15 -10.90 -18.53 53.81
CA GLY A 15 -11.23 -19.54 52.81
C GLY A 15 -10.94 -19.22 51.35
N ASN A 16 -9.73 -19.53 50.88
CA ASN A 16 -9.55 -19.95 49.50
C ASN A 16 -9.58 -21.48 49.47
N PRO A 17 -10.64 -22.14 48.94
CA PRO A 17 -10.65 -23.57 48.79
C PRO A 17 -9.91 -24.00 47.51
N THR A 18 -9.01 -24.94 47.72
CA THR A 18 -8.38 -25.84 46.75
C THR A 18 -9.39 -26.60 45.88
N ALA A 19 -8.91 -26.99 44.69
CA ALA A 19 -9.34 -28.08 43.82
C ALA A 19 -10.32 -27.74 42.68
N GLY A 20 -9.86 -28.06 41.47
CA GLY A 20 -10.68 -28.05 40.27
C GLY A 20 -9.85 -28.29 39.02
N GLN A 21 -9.33 -29.51 38.87
CA GLN A 21 -8.88 -30.02 37.58
C GLN A 21 -10.05 -29.92 36.59
N GLN A 22 -9.81 -29.39 35.39
CA GLN A 22 -10.56 -29.83 34.23
C GLN A 22 -9.72 -29.64 32.97
N THR A 23 -9.24 -30.77 32.50
CA THR A 23 -8.82 -31.03 31.13
C THR A 23 -10.04 -31.03 30.21
N ASN A 24 -9.74 -31.02 28.91
CA ASN A 24 -10.53 -31.45 27.75
C ASN A 24 -11.03 -30.26 26.91
N ASN A 25 -10.38 -30.00 25.77
CA ASN A 25 -10.59 -30.61 24.45
C ASN A 25 -12.00 -30.39 23.89
N THR A 26 -12.06 -30.10 22.58
CA THR A 26 -13.26 -29.96 21.72
C THR A 26 -13.80 -28.51 21.67
N GLN A 27 -14.10 -27.85 20.56
CA GLN A 27 -13.88 -28.04 19.12
C GLN A 27 -14.41 -26.76 18.45
N ALA A 28 -13.75 -26.35 17.37
CA ALA A 28 -14.28 -25.56 16.26
C ALA A 28 -15.32 -24.47 16.55
N ALA A 29 -14.86 -23.22 16.52
CA ALA A 29 -15.60 -22.16 15.84
C ALA A 29 -14.66 -21.50 14.82
N ILE A 30 -14.56 -22.15 13.66
CA ILE A 30 -14.01 -21.57 12.44
C ILE A 30 -15.10 -20.65 11.90
N VAL A 31 -14.90 -19.33 12.01
CA VAL A 31 -15.60 -18.35 11.17
C VAL A 31 -14.52 -17.42 10.61
N PRO A 32 -14.50 -17.16 9.29
CA PRO A 32 -13.25 -16.88 8.59
C PRO A 32 -12.79 -15.44 8.83
N GLY A 33 -11.97 -15.24 9.86
CA GLY A 33 -11.00 -14.15 9.89
C GLY A 33 -10.08 -14.34 8.70
N CYS A 34 -10.16 -13.42 7.74
CA CYS A 34 -9.42 -13.43 6.48
C CYS A 34 -7.91 -13.56 6.70
N ILE A 35 -7.42 -14.80 6.67
CA ILE A 35 -6.02 -15.09 6.42
C ILE A 35 -5.81 -15.00 4.90
N ALA A 36 -5.10 -13.98 4.45
CA ALA A 36 -4.44 -13.98 3.14
C ALA A 36 -3.30 -12.95 3.17
N GLN A 37 -2.11 -13.38 3.56
CA GLN A 37 -1.02 -13.78 2.65
C GLN A 37 -0.10 -12.61 2.27
N GLY A 38 1.10 -12.63 2.86
CA GLY A 38 2.27 -12.18 2.14
C GLY A 38 2.38 -13.02 0.86
N LYS A 39 2.18 -12.37 -0.29
CA LYS A 39 2.59 -12.91 -1.59
C LYS A 39 3.86 -12.16 -1.98
N ALA A 40 4.99 -12.81 -1.71
CA ALA A 40 6.17 -12.59 -2.51
C ALA A 40 5.82 -12.90 -3.98
N ASP A 41 6.29 -12.02 -4.84
CA ASP A 41 6.89 -12.30 -6.15
C ASP A 41 6.60 -13.69 -6.74
N ALA A 42 5.80 -13.72 -7.81
CA ALA A 42 6.08 -14.43 -9.07
C ALA A 42 4.79 -14.68 -9.87
N LEU A 43 4.87 -14.31 -11.16
CA LEU A 43 4.14 -14.95 -12.28
C LEU A 43 2.64 -14.61 -12.45
N ALA A 44 2.36 -13.35 -12.76
CA ALA A 44 1.36 -13.04 -13.77
C ALA A 44 2.07 -12.48 -15.02
N LEU A 45 2.94 -13.29 -15.62
CA LEU A 45 3.54 -13.06 -16.94
C LEU A 45 2.50 -13.28 -18.06
N GLY A 46 1.31 -12.70 -17.90
CA GLY A 46 0.45 -12.39 -19.03
C GLY A 46 1.06 -11.18 -19.72
N ARG A 47 1.25 -11.25 -21.04
CA ARG A 47 1.70 -10.13 -21.91
C ARG A 47 1.13 -8.82 -21.39
N THR A 48 1.94 -8.05 -20.65
CA THR A 48 1.45 -6.85 -19.98
C THR A 48 1.36 -5.76 -21.04
N ARG A 49 0.20 -5.68 -21.70
CA ARG A 49 -0.07 -4.65 -22.71
C ARG A 49 -0.45 -3.34 -22.03
N PHE A 50 0.20 -2.26 -22.43
CA PHE A 50 -0.17 -0.91 -22.03
C PHE A 50 -1.24 -0.37 -23.00
N THR A 51 -2.22 0.36 -22.46
CA THR A 51 -3.17 1.10 -23.30
C THR A 51 -2.48 2.32 -23.90
N PRO A 52 -2.99 2.92 -25.01
CA PRO A 52 -2.38 4.13 -25.58
C PRO A 52 -2.29 5.30 -24.61
N ARG A 53 -3.17 5.38 -23.59
CA ARG A 53 -3.08 6.38 -22.52
C ARG A 53 -1.96 6.05 -21.53
N GLN A 54 -1.82 4.78 -21.17
CA GLN A 54 -0.73 4.31 -20.30
C GLN A 54 0.64 4.50 -20.96
N THR A 55 0.77 4.22 -22.27
CA THR A 55 2.01 4.43 -23.01
C THR A 55 2.43 5.90 -22.99
N ARG A 56 1.53 6.83 -23.32
CA ARG A 56 1.81 8.27 -23.23
C ARG A 56 2.21 8.73 -21.82
N ALA A 57 1.53 8.20 -20.80
CA ALA A 57 1.90 8.49 -19.41
C ALA A 57 3.31 7.96 -19.06
N LEU A 58 3.66 6.76 -19.53
CA LEU A 58 4.98 6.18 -19.33
C LEU A 58 6.06 6.97 -20.05
N GLU A 59 5.85 7.37 -21.31
CA GLU A 59 6.78 8.21 -22.07
C GLU A 59 7.11 9.50 -21.31
N MET A 60 6.11 10.12 -20.68
CA MET A 60 6.35 11.30 -19.85
C MET A 60 7.13 10.99 -18.58
N LEU A 61 6.87 9.85 -17.94
CA LEU A 61 7.53 9.45 -16.69
C LEU A 61 8.94 8.85 -16.90
N MET A 62 9.28 8.39 -18.10
CA MET A 62 10.55 7.76 -18.46
C MET A 62 11.81 8.60 -18.14
N PRO A 63 11.83 9.92 -18.39
CA PRO A 63 12.94 10.79 -18.02
C PRO A 63 13.25 10.79 -16.51
N GLY A 64 12.31 10.34 -15.67
CA GLY A 64 12.53 10.18 -14.23
C GLY A 64 12.48 11.49 -13.43
N HIS A 65 11.97 12.58 -14.01
CA HIS A 65 11.65 13.78 -13.25
C HIS A 65 10.29 13.67 -12.56
N TRP A 66 10.06 14.53 -11.57
CA TRP A 66 8.75 14.65 -10.94
C TRP A 66 7.73 15.26 -11.90
N ILE A 67 6.53 14.70 -11.93
CA ILE A 67 5.42 15.18 -12.77
C ILE A 67 4.20 15.37 -11.91
N THR A 68 3.62 16.56 -11.94
CA THR A 68 2.37 16.83 -11.22
C THR A 68 1.20 16.09 -11.87
N ARG A 69 0.17 15.82 -11.08
CA ARG A 69 -1.10 15.26 -11.58
C ARG A 69 -1.61 15.99 -12.82
N GLU A 70 -1.64 17.31 -12.81
CA GLU A 70 -2.23 18.14 -13.86
C GLU A 70 -1.43 18.08 -15.17
N THR A 71 -0.11 17.92 -15.04
CA THR A 71 0.78 17.75 -16.19
C THR A 71 0.57 16.36 -16.77
N LEU A 72 0.46 15.35 -15.90
CA LEU A 72 0.19 13.96 -16.30
C LEU A 72 -1.16 13.81 -17.00
N ASP A 73 -2.21 14.43 -16.46
CA ASP A 73 -3.56 14.47 -17.04
C ASP A 73 -3.55 15.04 -18.47
N ARG A 74 -2.87 16.17 -18.67
CA ARG A 74 -2.74 16.83 -19.99
C ARG A 74 -1.97 15.99 -21.00
N GLY A 75 -0.83 15.43 -20.62
CA GLY A 75 0.02 14.65 -21.53
C GLY A 75 -0.55 13.27 -21.88
N ALA A 76 -1.10 12.56 -20.88
CA ALA A 76 -1.70 11.25 -21.10
C ALA A 76 -3.10 11.33 -21.74
N GLY A 77 -3.75 12.50 -21.73
CA GLY A 77 -5.15 12.67 -22.12
C GLY A 77 -6.09 11.93 -21.15
N ALA A 78 -5.79 12.01 -19.86
CA ALA A 78 -6.57 11.40 -18.79
C ALA A 78 -7.21 12.50 -17.93
N SER A 79 -8.46 12.31 -17.54
CA SER A 79 -9.13 13.17 -16.55
C SER A 79 -8.93 12.67 -15.11
N ASN A 80 -8.31 11.51 -14.97
CA ASN A 80 -8.07 10.83 -13.70
C ASN A 80 -6.72 10.09 -13.73
N SER A 81 -5.61 10.84 -13.81
CA SER A 81 -4.27 10.27 -13.70
C SER A 81 -4.00 9.47 -12.44
N PRO A 82 -4.58 9.75 -11.25
CA PRO A 82 -4.41 8.87 -10.08
C PRO A 82 -4.82 7.42 -10.36
N ASP A 83 -5.93 7.20 -11.05
CA ASP A 83 -6.38 5.85 -11.42
C ASP A 83 -5.42 5.22 -12.45
N LEU A 84 -4.97 6.00 -13.44
CA LEU A 84 -4.01 5.53 -14.43
C LEU A 84 -2.67 5.12 -13.78
N ILE A 85 -2.18 5.89 -12.81
CA ILE A 85 -0.99 5.56 -12.01
C ILE A 85 -1.22 4.28 -11.19
N GLN A 86 -2.40 4.12 -10.58
CA GLN A 86 -2.72 2.90 -9.83
C GLN A 86 -2.71 1.65 -10.73
N GLN A 87 -3.25 1.76 -11.95
CA GLN A 87 -3.17 0.68 -12.94
C GLN A 87 -1.72 0.39 -13.34
N LEU A 88 -0.90 1.43 -13.55
CA LEU A 88 0.53 1.27 -13.84
C LEU A 88 1.28 0.61 -12.68
N ARG A 89 0.98 0.96 -11.43
CA ARG A 89 1.54 0.31 -10.23
C ARG A 89 1.10 -1.14 -10.08
N GLY A 90 -0.10 -1.49 -10.54
CA GLY A 90 -0.56 -2.88 -10.62
C GLY A 90 0.27 -3.71 -11.59
N LYS A 91 0.83 -3.09 -12.63
CA LYS A 91 1.63 -3.74 -13.69
C LYS A 91 3.13 -3.73 -13.41
N LEU A 92 3.66 -2.59 -12.97
CA LEU A 92 5.09 -2.36 -12.70
C LEU A 92 5.47 -2.65 -11.24
N GLY A 93 4.49 -2.97 -10.38
CA GLY A 93 4.68 -3.08 -8.94
C GLY A 93 4.60 -1.73 -8.23
N ARG A 94 4.30 -1.78 -6.92
CA ARG A 94 4.05 -0.59 -6.09
C ARG A 94 5.27 0.31 -5.95
N ASP A 95 6.47 -0.27 -6.01
CA ASP A 95 7.78 0.40 -5.90
C ASP A 95 8.28 0.97 -7.23
N GLY A 96 7.58 0.67 -8.34
CA GLY A 96 7.96 1.17 -9.66
C GLY A 96 7.67 2.66 -9.84
N ILE A 97 6.71 3.21 -9.10
CA ILE A 97 6.29 4.61 -9.19
C ILE A 97 6.22 5.22 -7.80
N GLU A 98 7.04 6.23 -7.58
CA GLU A 98 7.01 7.06 -6.39
C GLU A 98 5.90 8.12 -6.49
N MET A 99 5.33 8.43 -5.34
CA MET A 99 4.30 9.44 -5.18
C MET A 99 4.68 10.33 -4.00
N GLU A 100 4.57 11.63 -4.20
CA GLU A 100 4.82 12.62 -3.17
C GLU A 100 3.73 13.70 -3.22
N LEU A 101 3.33 14.19 -2.06
CA LEU A 101 2.49 15.37 -1.93
C LEU A 101 3.42 16.55 -1.65
N PHE A 102 3.32 17.60 -2.45
CA PHE A 102 4.08 18.82 -2.22
C PHE A 102 3.15 19.98 -1.89
N ASP A 103 3.61 20.91 -1.07
CA ASP A 103 2.82 22.10 -0.72
C ASP A 103 2.84 23.08 -1.90
N ALA A 104 1.65 23.47 -2.35
CA ALA A 104 1.45 24.47 -3.38
C ALA A 104 0.38 25.46 -2.93
N THR A 105 0.42 26.66 -3.48
CA THR A 105 -0.63 27.67 -3.26
C THR A 105 -1.54 27.68 -4.47
N ASP A 106 -2.83 27.48 -4.24
CA ASP A 106 -3.84 27.57 -5.28
C ASP A 106 -4.02 29.03 -5.74
N ARG A 107 -4.67 29.23 -6.89
CA ARG A 107 -4.99 30.55 -7.44
C ARG A 107 -5.83 31.42 -6.50
N ASP A 108 -6.61 30.78 -5.62
CA ASP A 108 -7.39 31.44 -4.57
C ASP A 108 -6.58 31.79 -3.31
N GLY A 109 -5.24 31.60 -3.34
CA GLY A 109 -4.36 31.88 -2.21
C GLY A 109 -4.42 30.84 -1.08
N LYS A 110 -5.10 29.72 -1.30
CA LYS A 110 -5.26 28.65 -0.31
C LYS A 110 -4.11 27.64 -0.40
N PRO A 111 -3.60 27.13 0.73
CA PRO A 111 -2.64 26.03 0.72
C PRO A 111 -3.33 24.76 0.20
N THR A 112 -2.71 24.13 -0.79
CA THR A 112 -3.13 22.85 -1.37
C THR A 112 -1.94 21.91 -1.43
N ARG A 113 -2.22 20.62 -1.50
CA ARG A 113 -1.18 19.56 -1.52
C ARG A 113 -1.35 18.68 -2.75
N PRO A 114 -1.04 19.18 -3.96
CA PRO A 114 -1.09 18.37 -5.17
C PRO A 114 -0.08 17.21 -5.11
N GLY A 115 -0.49 16.09 -5.72
CA GLY A 115 0.36 14.93 -5.90
C GLY A 115 1.28 15.06 -7.11
N ARG A 116 2.51 14.60 -6.95
CA ARG A 116 3.49 14.41 -8.03
C ARG A 116 3.95 12.96 -8.08
N TYR A 117 4.27 12.50 -9.28
CA TYR A 117 4.67 11.13 -9.56
C TYR A 117 6.04 11.09 -10.21
N ARG A 118 6.79 10.02 -9.96
CA ARG A 118 8.10 9.77 -10.57
C ARG A 118 8.29 8.29 -10.83
N LEU A 119 8.87 7.93 -11.98
CA LEU A 119 9.26 6.55 -12.25
C LEU A 119 10.61 6.26 -11.56
N THR A 120 10.62 5.21 -10.73
CA THR A 120 11.84 4.76 -10.05
C THR A 120 12.74 3.98 -11.01
N GLN A 121 13.98 3.75 -10.59
CA GLN A 121 14.88 2.88 -11.34
C GLN A 121 14.31 1.46 -11.48
N GLN A 122 13.74 0.90 -10.42
CA GLN A 122 13.08 -0.41 -10.45
C GLN A 122 11.91 -0.44 -11.43
N GLY A 123 11.13 0.65 -11.49
CA GLY A 123 10.04 0.81 -12.45
C GLY A 123 10.53 0.77 -13.90
N ARG A 124 11.66 1.41 -14.20
CA ARG A 124 12.30 1.38 -15.52
C ARG A 124 12.81 -0.01 -15.90
N GLU A 125 13.45 -0.71 -14.96
CA GLU A 125 13.96 -2.07 -15.18
C GLU A 125 12.82 -3.05 -15.47
N ARG A 126 11.73 -2.99 -14.69
CA ARG A 126 10.53 -3.80 -14.91
C ARG A 126 9.84 -3.46 -16.24
N LEU A 127 9.78 -2.18 -16.60
CA LEU A 127 9.27 -1.76 -17.90
C LEU A 127 10.10 -2.36 -19.04
N ALA A 128 11.43 -2.29 -18.96
CA ALA A 128 12.34 -2.88 -19.95
C ALA A 128 12.13 -4.39 -20.10
N GLN A 129 11.97 -5.13 -18.99
CA GLN A 129 11.66 -6.57 -19.02
C GLN A 129 10.33 -6.87 -19.73
N ILE A 130 9.30 -6.05 -19.50
CA ILE A 130 8.00 -6.18 -20.17
C ILE A 130 8.13 -5.93 -21.68
N ASN A 131 8.84 -4.88 -22.08
CA ASN A 131 9.06 -4.52 -23.49
C ASN A 131 9.87 -5.58 -24.25
N VAL A 132 10.92 -6.14 -23.65
CA VAL A 132 11.70 -7.24 -24.25
C VAL A 132 10.80 -8.46 -24.49
N THR A 133 9.93 -8.79 -23.54
CA THR A 133 9.01 -9.93 -23.66
C THR A 133 7.95 -9.72 -24.77
N THR A 134 7.61 -8.46 -25.10
CA THR A 134 6.65 -8.17 -26.18
C THR A 134 7.23 -8.34 -27.59
N ASP A 135 8.54 -8.18 -27.77
CA ASP A 135 9.22 -8.27 -29.07
C ASP A 135 9.44 -9.74 -29.49
N GLN A 136 9.73 -10.63 -28.51
CA GLN A 136 10.03 -12.05 -28.73
C GLN A 136 8.82 -12.94 -29.09
N GLY A 137 7.68 -12.35 -29.46
CA GLY A 137 6.44 -13.08 -29.75
C GLY A 137 5.64 -12.57 -30.96
N SER A 138 6.26 -11.80 -31.85
CA SER A 138 5.65 -11.32 -33.11
C SER A 138 6.17 -12.03 -34.36
N ALA A 139 6.84 -13.17 -34.21
CA ALA A 139 7.24 -14.06 -35.31
C ALA A 139 6.51 -15.41 -35.21
N ALA A 140 5.18 -15.40 -35.24
CA ALA A 140 4.38 -16.61 -35.41
C ALA A 140 3.03 -16.29 -36.05
N ALA A 141 2.88 -16.81 -37.28
CA ALA A 141 1.68 -16.96 -38.13
C ALA A 141 1.15 -15.69 -38.83
#